data_AF-A0A8T7K4C6-F1
#
_entry.id   AF-A0A8T7K4C6-F1
#
_cell.length_a   1.000
_cell.length_b   1.000
_cell.length_c   1.000
_cell.angle_alpha   90.00
_cell.angle_beta   90.00
_cell.angle_gamma   90.00
#
_symmetry.space_group_name_H-M   'P 1'
#
loop_
_entity.id
_entity.type
_entity.pdbx_description
1 polymer ?
#
loop_
_entity_poly.entity_id
_entity_poly.type
_entity_poly.pdbx_seq_one_letter_code
_entity_poly.pdbx_strand_id
1 'polypeptide(L)'
;MIQSIFDQIQLTWRLLRDERVPLTYKAIPVGALLYVLSPLDILPDVIPILGQIDDLTIVFAAMRLFEAMAPEAIVNEHKGAIKRKRG
;
A
#
# COMPACT_ATOMS: atom_id res chain seq x y z
N MET A 1 10.82 -11.24 8.19
CA MET A 1 9.48 -10.63 8.21
C MET A 1 9.52 -9.11 8.09
N ILE A 2 10.34 -8.38 8.88
CA ILE A 2 10.43 -6.91 8.76
C ILE A 2 10.97 -6.47 7.39
N GLN A 3 11.96 -7.19 6.83
CA GLN A 3 12.55 -6.85 5.53
C GLN A 3 11.52 -6.84 4.37
N SER A 4 10.58 -7.79 4.36
CA SER A 4 9.53 -7.88 3.35
C SER A 4 8.51 -6.75 3.43
N ILE A 5 8.28 -6.18 4.62
CA ILE A 5 7.43 -4.99 4.81
C ILE A 5 8.07 -3.78 4.13
N PHE A 6 9.37 -3.56 4.36
CA PHE A 6 10.09 -2.46 3.72
C PHE A 6 10.13 -2.59 2.20
N ASP A 7 10.33 -3.81 1.67
CA ASP A 7 10.26 -4.07 0.22
C ASP A 7 8.88 -3.71 -0.35
N GLN A 8 7.81 -4.08 0.34
CA GLN A 8 6.43 -3.82 -0.07
C GLN A 8 6.12 -2.31 -0.08
N ILE A 9 6.53 -1.59 0.96
CA ILE A 9 6.42 -0.12 1.03
C ILE A 9 7.20 0.54 -0.09
N GLN A 10 8.44 0.13 -0.31
CA GLN A 10 9.30 0.71 -1.33
C GLN A 10 8.78 0.43 -2.74
N LEU A 11 8.25 -0.76 -2.98
CA LEU A 11 7.63 -1.12 -4.25
C LEU A 11 6.36 -0.31 -4.51
N THR A 12 5.45 -0.25 -3.53
CA THR A 12 4.22 0.52 -3.64
C THR A 12 4.53 1.99 -3.93
N TRP A 13 5.53 2.56 -3.25
CA TRP A 13 5.98 3.93 -3.47
C TRP A 13 6.52 4.16 -4.88
N ARG A 14 7.30 3.22 -5.42
CA ARG A 14 7.81 3.28 -6.80
C ARG A 14 6.68 3.21 -7.82
N LEU A 15 5.73 2.30 -7.63
CA LEU A 15 4.55 2.14 -8.50
C LEU A 15 3.63 3.36 -8.47
N LEU A 16 3.44 3.98 -7.30
CA LEU A 16 2.69 5.23 -7.17
C LEU A 16 3.33 6.37 -7.98
N ARG A 17 4.67 6.43 -8.02
CA ARG A 17 5.42 7.43 -8.77
C ARG A 17 5.62 7.10 -10.25
N ASP A 18 5.42 5.86 -10.66
CA ASP A 18 5.57 5.44 -12.06
C ASP A 18 4.36 5.92 -12.88
N GLU A 19 4.60 6.76 -13.89
CA GLU A 19 3.56 7.30 -14.78
C GLU A 19 2.88 6.21 -15.61
N ARG A 20 3.55 5.07 -15.83
CA ARG A 20 3.02 3.93 -16.57
C ARG A 20 1.93 3.17 -15.80
N VAL A 21 1.77 3.44 -14.49
CA VAL A 21 0.69 2.90 -13.68
C VAL A 21 -0.55 3.81 -13.81
N PRO A 22 -1.69 3.30 -14.29
CA PRO A 22 -2.92 4.09 -14.39
C PRO A 22 -3.35 4.72 -13.07
N LEU A 23 -3.81 5.98 -13.12
CA LEU A 23 -4.28 6.72 -11.94
C LEU A 23 -5.46 6.02 -11.24
N THR A 24 -6.28 5.28 -11.99
CA THR A 24 -7.39 4.49 -11.45
C THR A 24 -6.92 3.49 -10.39
N TYR A 25 -5.78 2.84 -10.59
CA TYR A 25 -5.22 1.92 -9.61
C TYR A 25 -4.56 2.66 -8.45
N LYS A 26 -3.95 3.83 -8.71
CA LYS A 26 -3.37 4.67 -7.65
C LYS A 26 -4.41 5.19 -6.65
N ALA A 27 -5.69 5.23 -7.04
CA ALA A 27 -6.79 5.56 -6.14
C ALA A 27 -6.96 4.54 -5.00
N ILE A 28 -6.52 3.28 -5.17
CA ILE A 28 -6.62 2.22 -4.13
C ILE A 28 -5.75 2.57 -2.91
N PRO A 29 -4.42 2.72 -3.03
CA PRO A 29 -3.59 3.07 -1.88
C PRO A 29 -3.88 4.48 -1.36
N VAL A 30 -4.29 5.42 -2.22
CA VAL A 30 -4.71 6.76 -1.79
C VAL A 30 -6.00 6.70 -0.97
N GLY A 31 -6.99 5.92 -1.41
CA GLY A 31 -8.25 5.72 -0.69
C GLY A 31 -8.06 4.99 0.64
N ALA A 32 -7.19 3.98 0.68
CA ALA A 32 -6.81 3.32 1.93
C ALA A 32 -6.06 4.25 2.89
N LEU A 33 -5.16 5.09 2.35
CA LEU A 33 -4.48 6.09 3.15
C LEU A 33 -5.45 7.17 3.66
N LEU A 34 -6.42 7.59 2.83
CA LEU A 34 -7.48 8.50 3.25
C LEU A 34 -8.38 7.87 4.31
N TYR A 35 -8.68 6.57 4.23
CA TYR A 35 -9.41 5.85 5.27
C TYR A 35 -8.65 5.88 6.60
N VAL A 36 -7.34 5.59 6.59
CA VAL A 36 -6.52 5.56 7.81
C VAL A 36 -6.17 6.96 8.33
N LEU A 37 -5.93 7.93 7.45
CA LEU A 37 -5.60 9.30 7.83
C LEU A 37 -6.82 10.18 8.09
N SER A 38 -8.02 9.79 7.66
CA SER A 38 -9.27 10.47 7.99
C SER A 38 -9.57 10.19 9.46
N PRO A 39 -9.41 11.16 10.38
CA PRO A 39 -9.49 10.86 11.79
C PRO A 39 -10.92 10.74 12.34
N LEU A 40 -12.02 10.85 11.56
CA LEU A 40 -13.26 11.41 12.16
C LEU A 40 -14.69 10.87 11.91
N ASP A 41 -15.21 10.42 10.75
CA ASP A 41 -16.65 10.74 10.55
C ASP A 41 -17.69 9.66 10.17
N ILE A 42 -17.69 8.44 10.78
CA ILE A 42 -18.92 7.58 10.76
C ILE A 42 -19.22 6.82 12.07
N LEU A 43 -18.24 6.47 12.92
CA LEU A 43 -18.52 5.79 14.20
C LEU A 43 -18.13 6.66 15.39
N PRO A 44 -19.08 7.40 16.00
CA PRO A 44 -18.87 7.90 17.34
C PRO A 44 -18.86 6.70 18.32
N ASP A 45 -17.84 6.66 19.16
CA ASP A 45 -17.84 6.10 20.52
C ASP A 45 -18.00 4.59 20.78
N VAL A 46 -17.19 3.67 20.20
CA VAL A 46 -17.25 2.26 20.70
C VAL A 46 -15.92 1.56 20.99
N ILE A 47 -14.81 1.70 20.24
CA ILE A 47 -13.66 0.81 20.48
C ILE A 47 -12.29 1.49 20.34
N PRO A 48 -11.74 2.07 21.42
CA PRO A 48 -10.46 2.78 21.39
C PRO A 48 -9.21 1.89 21.22
N ILE A 49 -9.33 0.55 21.34
CA ILE A 49 -8.17 -0.35 21.49
C ILE A 49 -8.06 -1.43 20.38
N LEU A 50 -9.15 -1.81 19.70
CA LEU A 50 -9.10 -2.82 18.62
C LEU A 50 -8.81 -2.23 17.23
N GLY A 51 -8.97 -0.91 17.02
CA GLY A 51 -8.79 -0.28 15.70
C GLY A 51 -7.33 -0.25 15.19
N GLN A 52 -6.34 -0.10 16.08
CA GLN A 52 -4.96 0.18 15.65
C GLN A 52 -4.23 -0.99 14.95
N ILE A 53 -4.59 -2.24 15.28
CA ILE A 53 -4.04 -3.43 14.62
C ILE A 53 -4.75 -3.69 13.28
N ASP A 54 -6.03 -3.32 13.19
CA ASP A 54 -6.84 -3.45 11.97
C ASP A 54 -6.38 -2.47 10.89
N ASP A 55 -6.02 -1.23 11.27
CA ASP A 55 -5.58 -0.20 10.32
C ASP A 55 -4.30 -0.58 9.55
N LEU A 56 -3.30 -1.15 10.24
CA LEU A 56 -2.09 -1.63 9.56
C LEU A 56 -2.41 -2.77 8.60
N THR A 57 -3.31 -3.67 9.00
CA THR A 57 -3.74 -4.80 8.17
C THR A 57 -4.44 -4.30 6.90
N ILE A 58 -5.31 -3.29 7.03
CA ILE A 58 -6.00 -2.64 5.92
C ILE A 58 -5.00 -1.97 4.97
N VAL A 59 -4.00 -1.25 5.49
CA VAL A 59 -2.94 -0.64 4.66
C VAL A 59 -2.17 -1.71 3.90
N PHE A 60 -1.73 -2.78 4.57
CA PHE A 60 -1.01 -3.86 3.91
C PHE A 60 -1.86 -4.57 2.85
N ALA A 61 -3.15 -4.78 3.12
CA ALA A 61 -4.09 -5.36 2.17
C ALA A 61 -4.28 -4.46 0.95
N ALA A 62 -4.44 -3.15 1.16
CA ALA A 62 -4.56 -2.17 0.08
C ALA A 62 -3.30 -2.11 -0.79
N MET A 63 -2.11 -2.19 -0.19
CA MET A 63 -0.84 -2.27 -0.93
C MET A 63 -0.75 -3.56 -1.75
N ARG A 64 -1.12 -4.71 -1.18
CA ARG A 64 -1.16 -6.00 -1.91
C ARG A 64 -2.14 -5.93 -3.08
N LEU A 65 -3.32 -5.36 -2.87
CA LEU A 65 -4.35 -5.21 -3.88
C LEU A 65 -3.88 -4.26 -4.99
N PHE A 66 -3.24 -3.15 -4.63
CA PHE A 66 -2.66 -2.22 -5.59
C PHE A 66 -1.58 -2.88 -6.45
N GLU A 67 -0.67 -3.63 -5.84
CA GLU A 67 0.35 -4.39 -6.56
C GLU A 67 -0.25 -5.46 -7.49
N ALA A 68 -1.34 -6.10 -7.08
CA ALA A 68 -2.03 -7.11 -7.89
C ALA A 68 -2.79 -6.52 -9.07
N MET A 69 -3.26 -5.27 -8.95
CA MET A 69 -4.02 -4.56 -9.99
C MET A 69 -3.11 -3.75 -10.93
N ALA A 70 -1.92 -3.37 -10.47
CA ALA A 70 -0.93 -2.69 -11.30
C ALA A 70 -0.39 -3.61 -12.41
N PRO A 71 0.03 -3.06 -13.57
CA PRO A 71 0.55 -3.88 -14.67
C PRO A 71 1.75 -4.74 -14.23
N GLU A 72 1.63 -6.06 -14.40
CA GLU A 72 2.59 -7.03 -13.87
C GLU A 72 4.03 -6.78 -14.35
N ALA A 73 4.19 -6.33 -15.60
CA ALA A 73 5.49 -5.96 -16.17
C ALA A 73 6.20 -4.89 -15.35
N ILE A 74 5.47 -3.84 -14.93
CA ILE A 74 6.02 -2.72 -14.15
C ILE A 74 6.32 -3.18 -12.71
N VAL A 75 5.44 -3.99 -12.12
CA VAL A 75 5.62 -4.55 -10.79
C VAL A 75 6.88 -5.41 -10.73
N ASN A 76 7.09 -6.29 -11.71
CA ASN A 76 8.24 -7.17 -11.78
C ASN A 76 9.55 -6.39 -12.04
N GLU A 77 9.51 -5.34 -12.86
CA GLU A 77 10.64 -4.43 -13.09
C GLU A 77 11.11 -3.79 -11.77
N HIS A 78 10.19 -3.20 -10.99
CA HIS A 78 10.52 -2.58 -9.71
C HIS A 78 10.91 -3.59 -8.63
N LYS A 79 10.23 -4.75 -8.56
CA LYS A 79 10.60 -5.85 -7.66
C LYS A 79 12.03 -6.33 -7.91
N GLY A 80 12.39 -6.54 -9.18
CA GLY A 80 13.74 -6.92 -9.58
C GLY A 80 14.78 -5.85 -9.21
N ALA A 81 14.47 -4.58 -9.45
CA ALA A 81 15.34 -3.47 -9.10
C ALA A 81 15.56 -3.31 -7.59
N ILE A 82 14.57 -3.61 -6.75
CA ILE A 82 14.70 -3.59 -5.28
C ILE A 82 15.60 -4.75 -4.83
N LYS A 83 15.36 -5.98 -5.32
CA LYS A 83 16.17 -7.15 -4.96
C LYS A 83 17.65 -7.00 -5.33
N ARG A 84 17.95 -6.43 -6.51
CA ARG A 84 19.33 -6.20 -6.97
C ARG A 84 20.11 -5.17 -6.15
N LYS A 85 19.43 -4.22 -5.50
CA LYS A 85 20.10 -3.20 -4.68
C LYS A 85 20.51 -3.72 -3.30
N ARG A 86 20.07 -4.93 -2.94
CA ARG A 86 20.11 -5.49 -1.59
C ARG A 86 20.94 -6.78 -1.50
N GLY A 87 21.38 -7.33 -2.63
CA GLY A 87 22.35 -8.42 -2.74
C GLY A 87 23.68 -7.90 -3.26
#